data_AF-A0A067MBE0-F1
#
_entry.id   AF-A0A067MBE0-F1
#
_cell.length_a   1.000
_cell.length_b   1.000
_cell.length_c   1.000
_cell.angle_alpha   90.00
_cell.angle_beta   90.00
_cell.angle_gamma   90.00
#
_symmetry.space_group_name_H-M   'P 1'
#
loop_
_entity.id
_entity.type
_entity.pdbx_description
1 polymer ?
#
loop_
_entity_poly.entity_id
_entity_poly.type
_entity_poly.pdbx_seq_one_letter_code
_entity_poly.pdbx_strand_id
1 'polypeptide(L)'
;MSPLEMYDLLGGYLPDNLWETGWIVLTLCPRNSAKFDLAKMMGETMDFVAGSGGVCGVRDKQKWHCLNCVKGLFRTRFKERWSLKKLSDGAPDLEKCWYAYYAPNTHFGRQIPTHWAHRDGYNCLRQSYSLPHAERFNHLCAPPKSQGDASSRTT
;
A
#
# COMPACT_ATOMS: atom_id res chain seq x y z
N MET A 1 1.99 0.34 20.22
CA MET A 1 1.29 0.28 18.93
C MET A 1 0.51 -1.02 18.88
N SER A 2 -0.80 -0.95 19.02
CA SER A 2 -1.71 -2.09 18.92
C SER A 2 -2.06 -2.40 17.44
N PRO A 3 -2.59 -3.61 17.14
CA PRO A 3 -3.19 -3.92 15.83
C PRO A 3 -4.19 -2.88 15.33
N LEU A 4 -5.03 -2.35 16.23
CA LEU A 4 -6.00 -1.32 15.89
C LEU A 4 -5.32 0.00 15.52
N GLU A 5 -4.32 0.43 16.31
CA GLU A 5 -3.53 1.62 15.96
C GLU A 5 -2.81 1.45 14.62
N MET A 6 -2.44 0.24 14.21
CA MET A 6 -1.82 -0.03 12.91
C MET A 6 -2.81 0.09 11.75
N TYR A 7 -4.05 -0.32 11.97
CA TYR A 7 -5.13 -0.15 11.01
C TYR A 7 -5.36 1.33 10.69
N ASP A 8 -5.36 2.19 11.72
CA ASP A 8 -5.51 3.65 11.57
C ASP A 8 -4.33 4.33 10.86
N LEU A 9 -3.21 3.63 10.69
CA LEU A 9 -2.05 4.11 9.93
C LEU A 9 -2.13 3.76 8.44
N LEU A 10 -3.11 2.95 8.03
CA LEU A 10 -3.39 2.75 6.62
C LEU A 10 -4.00 4.05 6.06
N GLY A 11 -3.34 4.68 5.10
CA GLY A 11 -3.85 5.84 4.39
C GLY A 11 -4.78 5.48 3.22
N GLY A 12 -5.15 6.52 2.47
CA GLY A 12 -6.00 6.39 1.29
C GLY A 12 -7.38 5.79 1.63
N TYR A 13 -7.89 4.96 0.72
CA TYR A 13 -9.14 4.21 0.92
C TYR A 13 -8.89 2.75 1.29
N LEU A 14 -7.66 2.40 1.65
CA LEU A 14 -7.33 1.04 2.05
C LEU A 14 -8.11 0.59 3.30
N PRO A 15 -8.31 1.41 4.36
CA PRO A 15 -9.16 1.03 5.49
C PRO A 15 -10.58 0.58 5.10
N ASP A 16 -11.12 1.05 3.98
CA ASP A 16 -12.46 0.66 3.54
C ASP A 16 -12.43 -0.47 2.51
N ASN A 17 -11.25 -0.91 2.08
CA ASN A 17 -11.08 -2.05 1.18
C ASN A 17 -11.24 -3.36 1.95
N LEU A 18 -12.46 -3.88 2.03
CA LEU A 18 -12.75 -5.13 2.78
C LEU A 18 -11.93 -6.34 2.29
N TRP A 19 -11.58 -6.38 1.00
CA TRP A 19 -10.75 -7.45 0.44
C TRP A 19 -9.33 -7.39 0.99
N GLU A 20 -8.66 -6.25 0.84
CA GLU A 20 -7.27 -6.10 1.29
C GLU A 20 -7.15 -6.07 2.82
N THR A 21 -8.08 -5.39 3.50
CA THR A 21 -8.08 -5.30 4.97
C THR A 21 -8.47 -6.61 5.64
N GLY A 22 -9.28 -7.46 5.01
CA GLY A 22 -9.58 -8.80 5.52
C GLY A 22 -8.32 -9.61 5.80
N TRP A 23 -7.38 -9.62 4.84
CA TRP A 23 -6.09 -10.31 5.00
C TRP A 23 -5.22 -9.67 6.09
N ILE A 24 -5.20 -8.34 6.16
CA ILE A 24 -4.45 -7.59 7.19
C ILE A 24 -4.99 -7.95 8.57
N VAL A 25 -6.30 -7.85 8.77
CA VAL A 25 -6.97 -8.12 10.05
C VAL A 25 -6.78 -9.58 10.47
N LEU A 26 -6.94 -10.55 9.56
CA LEU A 26 -6.71 -11.96 9.88
C LEU A 26 -5.28 -12.25 10.36
N THR A 27 -4.31 -11.47 9.88
CA THR A 27 -2.90 -11.62 10.26
C THR A 27 -2.56 -10.88 11.54
N LEU A 28 -3.09 -9.67 11.72
CA LEU A 28 -2.87 -8.86 12.92
C LEU A 28 -3.66 -9.39 14.13
N CYS A 29 -4.79 -10.06 13.88
CA CYS A 29 -5.70 -10.62 14.88
C CYS A 29 -6.01 -12.09 14.56
N PRO A 30 -5.05 -13.02 14.76
CA PRO A 30 -5.26 -14.44 14.48
C PRO A 30 -6.42 -14.99 15.33
N ARG A 31 -7.33 -15.73 14.70
CA ARG A 31 -8.49 -16.35 15.40
C ARG A 31 -8.10 -17.55 16.26
N ASN A 32 -7.02 -18.22 15.90
CA ASN A 32 -6.46 -19.33 16.65
C ASN A 32 -5.50 -18.75 17.69
N SER A 33 -5.32 -19.40 18.83
CA SER A 33 -4.49 -18.97 19.98
C SER A 33 -3.02 -18.60 19.67
N ALA A 34 -2.61 -18.65 18.40
CA ALA A 34 -1.41 -18.04 17.87
C ALA A 34 -1.40 -16.52 18.16
N LYS A 35 -0.42 -16.09 18.94
CA LYS A 35 -0.20 -14.66 19.19
C LYS A 35 0.37 -14.01 17.93
N PHE A 36 -0.19 -12.86 17.55
CA PHE A 36 0.43 -11.98 16.57
C PHE A 36 1.81 -11.54 17.06
N ASP A 37 2.86 -11.86 16.31
CA ASP A 37 4.23 -11.44 16.62
C ASP A 37 4.50 -10.05 16.04
N LEU A 38 4.09 -9.05 16.82
CA LEU A 38 4.31 -7.65 16.52
C LEU A 38 5.80 -7.33 16.33
N ALA A 39 6.68 -7.92 17.14
CA ALA A 39 8.12 -7.64 17.10
C ALA A 39 8.73 -8.14 15.78
N LYS A 40 8.36 -9.35 15.36
CA LYS A 40 8.78 -9.91 14.07
C LYS A 40 8.26 -9.07 12.91
N MET A 41 6.98 -8.72 12.88
CA MET A 41 6.40 -7.93 11.79
C MET A 41 7.05 -6.55 11.67
N MET A 42 7.28 -5.87 12.81
CA MET A 42 7.98 -4.59 12.82
C MET A 42 9.44 -4.73 12.40
N GLY A 43 10.11 -5.81 12.82
CA GLY A 43 11.46 -6.15 12.37
C GLY A 43 11.52 -6.31 10.85
N GLU A 44 10.63 -7.09 10.25
CA GLU A 44 10.56 -7.27 8.80
C GLU A 44 10.24 -5.95 8.08
N THR A 45 9.34 -5.13 8.63
CA THR A 45 8.99 -3.81 8.06
C THR A 45 10.15 -2.82 8.11
N MET A 46 11.00 -2.89 9.15
CA MET A 46 12.20 -2.06 9.28
C MET A 46 13.35 -2.55 8.38
N ASP A 47 13.52 -3.86 8.17
CA ASP A 47 14.48 -4.41 7.20
C ASP A 47 14.09 -4.09 5.76
N PHE A 48 12.80 -3.86 5.53
CA PHE A 48 12.31 -3.59 4.19
C PHE A 48 12.91 -2.29 3.65
N VAL A 49 13.76 -2.40 2.63
CA VAL A 49 14.28 -1.26 1.88
C VAL A 49 13.27 -0.93 0.79
N ALA A 50 12.38 0.02 1.09
CA ALA A 50 11.44 0.52 0.10
C ALA A 50 12.18 1.13 -1.10
N GLY A 51 11.69 0.86 -2.31
CA GLY A 51 12.21 1.43 -3.56
C GLY A 51 11.86 2.92 -3.74
N SER A 52 11.07 3.48 -2.82
CA SER A 52 10.70 4.88 -2.75
C SER A 52 11.40 5.53 -1.55
N GLY A 53 12.18 6.59 -1.80
CA GLY A 53 13.00 7.31 -0.83
C GLY A 53 12.20 8.05 0.25
N GLY A 54 11.50 7.30 1.11
CA GLY A 54 10.72 7.82 2.21
C GLY A 54 11.60 8.60 3.20
N VAL A 55 11.13 9.80 3.54
CA VAL A 55 11.81 10.90 4.25
C VAL A 55 12.21 10.55 5.71
N CYS A 56 11.87 9.39 6.22
CA CYS A 56 12.25 8.97 7.58
C CYS A 56 13.42 7.96 7.51
N GLY A 57 14.63 8.46 7.71
CA GLY A 57 15.92 7.74 7.64
C GLY A 57 16.13 6.65 8.70
N VAL A 58 15.08 6.05 9.25
CA VAL A 58 15.21 4.92 10.17
C VAL A 58 15.59 3.68 9.36
N ARG A 59 16.89 3.41 9.34
CA ARG A 59 17.49 2.20 8.76
C ARG A 59 18.08 1.26 9.81
N ASP A 60 18.22 1.74 11.05
CA ASP A 60 18.97 1.03 12.08
C ASP A 60 18.06 0.57 13.22
N LYS A 61 17.82 -0.74 13.25
CA LYS A 61 17.01 -1.42 14.28
C LYS A 61 17.63 -1.35 15.68
N GLN A 62 18.93 -1.08 15.78
CA GLN A 62 19.65 -1.07 17.06
C GLN A 62 19.60 0.28 17.77
N LYS A 63 19.04 1.31 17.12
CA LYS A 63 18.88 2.64 17.71
C LYS A 63 17.51 2.81 18.37
N TRP A 64 17.46 3.69 19.36
CA TRP A 64 16.21 4.16 19.94
C TRP A 64 15.47 5.05 18.93
N HIS A 65 14.17 4.78 18.75
CA HIS A 65 13.29 5.55 17.88
C HIS A 65 12.07 6.03 18.65
N CYS A 66 11.63 7.26 18.40
CA CYS A 66 10.38 7.73 18.97
C CYS A 66 9.18 7.05 18.29
N LEU A 67 8.04 6.99 18.98
CA LEU A 67 6.83 6.35 18.45
C LEU A 67 6.38 6.98 17.12
N ASN A 68 6.55 8.29 16.93
CA ASN A 68 6.18 8.98 15.69
C ASN A 68 7.04 8.54 14.50
N CYS A 69 8.34 8.33 14.70
CA CYS A 69 9.22 7.78 13.66
C CYS A 69 8.79 6.37 13.27
N VAL A 70 8.45 5.53 14.25
CA VAL A 70 7.95 4.17 14.00
C VAL A 70 6.61 4.20 13.24
N LYS A 71 5.68 5.09 13.60
CA LYS A 71 4.42 5.30 12.85
C LYS A 71 4.68 5.78 11.42
N GLY A 72 5.65 6.66 11.21
CA GLY A 72 6.06 7.12 9.87
C GLY A 72 6.64 6.02 9.00
N LEU A 73 7.46 5.13 9.58
CA LEU A 73 7.96 3.94 8.88
C LEU A 73 6.84 2.99 8.50
N PHE A 74 5.90 2.75 9.41
CA PHE A 74 4.76 1.90 9.14
C PHE A 74 3.97 2.44 7.93
N ARG A 75 3.60 3.72 7.93
CA ARG A 75 2.88 4.36 6.80
C ARG A 75 3.59 4.21 5.44
N THR A 76 4.92 4.24 5.44
CA THR A 76 5.71 4.24 4.19
C THR A 76 6.01 2.84 3.68
N ARG A 77 6.37 1.91 4.58
CA ARG A 77 6.91 0.60 4.22
C ARG A 77 5.93 -0.55 4.37
N PHE A 78 4.92 -0.40 5.23
CA PHE A 78 3.97 -1.47 5.49
C PHE A 78 3.31 -1.95 4.19
N LYS A 79 2.88 -1.03 3.30
CA LYS A 79 2.22 -1.40 2.03
C LYS A 79 3.09 -2.28 1.14
N GLU A 80 4.38 -1.93 0.98
CA GLU A 80 5.28 -2.62 0.08
C GLU A 80 5.68 -3.99 0.66
N ARG A 81 5.97 -4.02 1.97
CA ARG A 81 6.21 -5.28 2.70
C ARG A 81 4.98 -6.18 2.68
N TRP A 82 3.79 -5.61 2.85
CA TRP A 82 2.53 -6.35 2.91
C TRP A 82 2.15 -6.95 1.56
N SER A 83 2.29 -6.20 0.46
CA SER A 83 2.08 -6.73 -0.90
C SER A 83 2.97 -7.95 -1.19
N LEU A 84 4.22 -7.94 -0.74
CA LEU A 84 5.14 -9.07 -0.93
C LEU A 84 4.82 -10.24 -0.01
N LYS A 85 4.50 -9.98 1.26
CA LYS A 85 4.11 -11.03 2.21
C LYS A 85 2.87 -11.77 1.74
N LYS A 86 1.86 -11.03 1.26
CA LYS A 86 0.61 -11.59 0.73
C LYS A 86 0.88 -12.55 -0.44
N LEU A 87 1.75 -12.19 -1.38
CA LEU A 87 2.17 -13.09 -2.47
C LEU A 87 2.92 -14.31 -1.94
N SER A 88 3.85 -14.13 -0.99
CA SER A 88 4.58 -15.25 -0.39
C SER A 88 3.68 -16.23 0.37
N ASP A 89 2.53 -15.78 0.86
CA ASP A 89 1.55 -16.59 1.59
C ASP A 89 0.53 -17.26 0.66
N GLY A 90 0.72 -17.16 -0.66
CA GLY A 90 -0.11 -17.83 -1.67
C GLY A 90 -1.37 -17.07 -2.07
N ALA A 91 -1.47 -15.78 -1.75
CA ALA A 91 -2.55 -14.96 -2.28
C ALA A 91 -2.45 -14.83 -3.82
N PRO A 92 -3.59 -14.66 -4.52
CA PRO A 92 -3.58 -14.51 -5.97
C PRO A 92 -2.80 -13.27 -6.40
N ASP A 93 -2.00 -13.43 -7.47
CA ASP A 93 -1.32 -12.31 -8.13
C ASP A 93 -2.33 -11.56 -9.01
N LEU A 94 -2.88 -10.48 -8.46
CA LEU A 94 -3.90 -9.67 -9.12
C LEU A 94 -3.26 -8.52 -9.91
N GLU A 95 -3.90 -8.16 -11.02
CA GLU A 95 -3.52 -7.00 -11.81
C GLU A 95 -3.55 -5.72 -10.94
N LYS A 96 -2.53 -4.86 -11.09
CA LYS A 96 -2.45 -3.59 -10.35
C LYS A 96 -3.64 -2.69 -10.69
N CYS A 97 -4.28 -2.15 -9.66
CA CYS A 97 -5.36 -1.19 -9.84
C CYS A 97 -4.83 0.10 -10.51
N TRP A 98 -5.41 0.45 -11.65
CA TRP A 98 -5.10 1.66 -12.39
C TRP A 98 -6.09 2.81 -12.13
N TYR A 99 -7.15 2.55 -11.36
CA TYR A 99 -8.20 3.52 -11.03
C TYR A 99 -7.76 4.41 -9.86
N ALA A 100 -6.83 5.34 -10.06
CA ALA A 100 -6.43 6.20 -8.97
C ALA A 100 -7.42 7.32 -8.65
N TYR A 101 -8.23 7.74 -9.61
CA TYR A 101 -9.27 8.75 -9.42
C TYR A 101 -10.13 8.77 -10.67
N TYR A 102 -11.24 8.03 -10.67
CA TYR A 102 -12.26 8.21 -11.70
C TYR A 102 -13.56 8.61 -11.01
N ALA A 103 -13.76 9.92 -10.90
CA ALA A 103 -15.09 10.50 -10.82
C ALA A 103 -15.88 10.09 -12.08
N PRO A 104 -17.22 9.98 -12.01
CA PRO A 104 -18.02 9.13 -12.90
C PRO A 104 -18.29 9.70 -14.30
N ASN A 105 -17.35 10.35 -14.99
CA ASN A 105 -17.61 11.01 -16.29
C ASN A 105 -16.49 10.91 -17.35
N THR A 106 -15.93 9.72 -17.58
CA THR A 106 -15.20 9.46 -18.84
C THR A 106 -15.50 8.06 -19.41
N HIS A 107 -16.78 7.79 -19.66
CA HIS A 107 -17.12 7.12 -20.91
C HIS A 107 -17.10 8.20 -22.00
N PHE A 108 -16.60 7.89 -23.20
CA PHE A 108 -16.39 8.80 -24.35
C PHE A 108 -15.07 9.57 -24.43
N GLY A 109 -13.99 8.85 -24.78
CA GLY A 109 -13.08 9.30 -25.86
C GLY A 109 -12.22 10.56 -25.67
N ARG A 110 -12.11 11.15 -24.48
CA ARG A 110 -11.14 12.24 -24.23
C ARG A 110 -9.91 11.71 -23.50
N GLN A 111 -8.74 11.96 -24.10
CA GLN A 111 -7.43 11.71 -23.50
C GLN A 111 -7.36 12.39 -22.13
N ILE A 112 -7.01 11.60 -21.13
CA ILE A 112 -6.71 12.09 -19.78
C ILE A 112 -5.29 12.62 -19.80
N PRO A 113 -5.03 13.83 -19.29
CA PRO A 113 -3.67 14.35 -19.20
C PRO A 113 -2.80 13.40 -18.37
N THR A 114 -1.75 12.87 -18.99
CA THR A 114 -0.85 11.84 -18.44
C THR A 114 -0.17 12.23 -17.12
N HIS A 115 -0.20 13.50 -16.75
CA HIS A 115 0.40 14.03 -15.52
C HIS A 115 -0.51 13.95 -14.28
N TRP A 116 -1.83 13.69 -14.41
CA TRP A 116 -2.73 13.43 -13.26
C TRP A 116 -3.00 11.95 -13.02
N ALA A 117 -2.57 11.07 -13.94
CA ALA A 117 -2.68 9.63 -13.82
C ALA A 117 -1.58 9.06 -12.90
N HIS A 118 -1.47 9.58 -11.67
CA HIS A 118 -0.75 8.87 -10.62
C HIS A 118 -1.55 7.62 -10.29
N ARG A 119 -1.27 6.48 -10.95
CA ARG A 119 -1.97 5.20 -10.77
C ARG A 119 -1.68 4.60 -9.38
N ASP A 120 -2.13 5.27 -8.32
CA ASP A 120 -2.01 4.79 -6.96
C ASP A 120 -3.26 3.98 -6.60
N GLY A 121 -3.17 2.65 -6.71
CA GLY A 121 -4.28 1.76 -6.35
C GLY A 121 -4.75 2.00 -4.91
N TYR A 122 -3.86 2.49 -4.05
CA TYR A 122 -4.14 2.85 -2.67
C TYR A 122 -5.20 3.94 -2.51
N ASN A 123 -5.28 4.85 -3.48
CA ASN A 123 -6.24 5.96 -3.51
C ASN A 123 -7.45 5.69 -4.41
N CYS A 124 -7.62 4.46 -4.89
CA CYS A 124 -8.80 4.07 -5.65
C CYS A 124 -10.05 4.18 -4.78
N LEU A 125 -10.92 5.16 -5.04
CA LEU A 125 -12.18 5.29 -4.30
C LEU A 125 -13.07 4.05 -4.48
N ARG A 126 -13.07 3.42 -5.66
CA ARG A 126 -13.92 2.27 -5.97
C ARG A 126 -13.65 1.05 -5.10
N GLN A 127 -12.46 0.98 -4.50
CA GLN A 127 -12.09 -0.11 -3.59
C GLN A 127 -12.93 -0.12 -2.30
N SER A 128 -13.47 1.03 -1.87
CA SER A 128 -14.22 1.14 -0.61
C SER A 128 -15.68 0.71 -0.73
N TYR A 129 -16.27 0.79 -1.92
CA TYR A 129 -17.70 0.57 -2.12
C TYR A 129 -18.05 -0.50 -3.16
N SER A 130 -17.06 -1.13 -3.80
CA SER A 130 -17.28 -2.17 -4.80
C SER A 130 -16.42 -3.40 -4.53
N LEU A 131 -16.97 -4.37 -3.80
CA LEU A 131 -16.30 -5.64 -3.52
C LEU A 131 -15.81 -6.36 -4.79
N PRO A 132 -16.60 -6.46 -5.89
CA PRO A 132 -16.10 -7.07 -7.13
C PRO A 132 -14.89 -6.35 -7.75
N HIS A 133 -14.75 -5.04 -7.50
CA HIS A 133 -13.56 -4.30 -7.91
C HIS A 133 -12.37 -4.58 -6.99
N ALA A 134 -12.61 -4.59 -5.67
CA ALA A 134 -11.60 -4.90 -4.66
C ALA A 134 -11.00 -6.30 -4.85
N GLU A 135 -11.82 -7.30 -5.20
CA GLU A 135 -11.38 -8.67 -5.44
C GLU A 135 -10.60 -8.85 -6.75
N ARG A 136 -10.88 -8.01 -7.76
CA ARG A 136 -10.31 -8.16 -9.10
C ARG A 136 -8.92 -7.54 -9.25
N PHE A 137 -8.62 -6.49 -8.49
CA PHE A 137 -7.39 -5.71 -8.65
C PHE A 137 -6.60 -5.62 -7.34
N ASN A 138 -5.27 -5.52 -7.45
CA ASN A 138 -4.39 -5.23 -6.32
C ASN A 138 -4.36 -3.72 -6.04
N HIS A 139 -4.77 -3.30 -4.84
CA HIS A 139 -4.75 -1.90 -4.37
C HIS A 139 -3.54 -1.56 -3.49
N LEU A 140 -2.68 -2.54 -3.17
CA LEU A 140 -1.41 -2.35 -2.48
C LEU A 140 -0.27 -2.01 -3.45
N CYS A 141 -0.59 -1.58 -4.66
CA CYS A 141 0.38 -1.24 -5.70
C CYS A 141 0.87 0.21 -5.56
N ALA A 142 2.18 0.40 -5.67
CA ALA A 142 2.74 1.73 -5.91
C ALA A 142 2.32 2.22 -7.32
N PRO A 143 2.25 3.55 -7.55
CA PRO A 143 2.19 4.06 -8.90
C PRO A 143 3.31 3.43 -9.73
N PRO A 144 3.04 3.02 -10.98
CA PRO A 144 4.11 2.63 -11.88
C PRO A 144 5.13 3.77 -11.85
N LYS A 145 6.41 3.41 -11.68
CA LYS A 145 7.49 4.37 -11.89
C LYS A 145 7.16 5.06 -13.21
N SER A 146 7.02 6.38 -13.20
CA SER A 146 6.89 7.15 -14.42
C SER A 146 7.96 6.62 -15.36
N GLN A 147 7.56 6.07 -16.50
CA GLN A 147 8.52 5.90 -17.58
C GLN A 147 9.12 7.28 -17.76
N GLY A 148 10.45 7.35 -17.62
CA GLY A 148 11.18 8.60 -17.43
C GLY A 148 10.70 9.67 -18.39
N ASP A 149 10.69 10.90 -17.89
CA ASP A 149 10.47 12.10 -18.67
C ASP A 149 11.14 11.94 -20.04
N ALA A 150 10.32 11.87 -21.08
CA ALA A 150 10.76 12.06 -22.45
C ALA A 150 11.20 13.52 -22.58
N SER A 151 12.38 13.84 -22.06
CA SER A 151 13.00 15.14 -22.19
C SER A 151 14.48 14.99 -22.48
N SER A 152 14.77 14.42 -23.65
CA SER A 152 16.02 14.66 -24.37
C SER A 152 15.71 14.75 -25.87
N ARG A 153 15.07 15.86 -26.28
CA ARG A 153 15.12 16.31 -27.66
C ARG A 153 15.19 17.84 -27.71
N THR A 154 16.42 18.33 -27.62
CA THR A 154 17.00 19.60 -28.12
C THR A 154 18.44 19.56 -27.59
N THR A 155 19.50 19.51 -28.38
CA THR A 155 19.81 20.18 -29.65
C THR A 155 20.75 19.32 -30.49
#